data_AF-A0A166I1U5-F1
#
_entry.id   AF-A0A166I1U5-F1
#
_cell.length_a   1.000
_cell.length_b   1.000
_cell.length_c   1.000
_cell.angle_alpha   90.00
_cell.angle_beta   90.00
_cell.angle_gamma   90.00
#
_symmetry.space_group_name_H-M   'P 1'
#
loop_
_entity.id
_entity.type
_entity.pdbx_description
1 polymer ?
#
loop_
_entity_poly.entity_id
_entity_poly.type
_entity_poly.pdbx_seq_one_letter_code
_entity_poly.pdbx_strand_id
1 'polypeptide(L)'
;MLVKKAITRIPRLSLQSPWLIIIIFSTLGLIGILNHSMWRDELNPWLIVRDSESFKDLIANIHYEGHPVLWYFCLAVLRRIAENPVIMQLFHLAIAISSVAIFCLYSPFNYRQKFLFSFGFFPFYEYLVISRNYAFSMLFLFAACTVYSSRKKTYVYLAILLGLLANSSAYALFVSFSLLLTLLVEFCFDIDHRNQYFSQSHKFDLFLSLGIIIFSLILSVYIISPPADSYLHGGLNDGWVNQFDLRHLLRSLGRLFGGYLLIIPTHKRWLDLIVCGLIILFIVALTVIKLSKNPLALFFYIIGNSVILAFTYLRFLGQPRHFGHFYLIFLAGLWLGSYYQESTFFINKFSLKAQTIKFAEKWHYIAFMLILYVQFIGGIGSFTKDLIIPFSASRETANYIKKNQLNDQFIVASRDANMAAISGYLGRKLYYPEREEMGSFTLFKAGRKDVEQPEILKQITSLLTNQPDTRKILLILNKKLNESRQDLKIVPIQNFEKAWVDDERYYLYWVNKV
;
A
#
# COMPACT_ATOMS: atom_id res chain seq x y z
N MET A 1 61.35 -4.77 20.03
CA MET A 1 60.37 -5.81 19.64
C MET A 1 58.97 -5.49 20.22
N LEU A 2 58.42 -4.30 19.98
CA LEU A 2 57.16 -3.85 20.61
C LEU A 2 56.32 -2.86 19.76
N VAL A 3 56.47 -2.85 18.42
CA VAL A 3 55.73 -1.91 17.54
C VAL A 3 55.10 -2.60 16.32
N LYS A 4 54.61 -3.83 16.46
CA LYS A 4 53.96 -4.56 15.34
C LYS A 4 52.63 -5.25 15.67
N LYS A 5 51.92 -4.81 16.72
CA LYS A 5 50.68 -5.46 17.18
C LYS A 5 49.46 -4.55 17.29
N ALA A 6 49.45 -3.39 16.62
CA ALA A 6 48.35 -2.42 16.71
C ALA A 6 47.72 -2.05 15.35
N ILE A 7 47.90 -2.87 14.31
CA ILE A 7 47.21 -2.67 13.03
C ILE A 7 46.53 -3.99 12.67
N THR A 8 45.28 -3.89 12.22
CA THR A 8 44.38 -4.95 11.74
C THR A 8 43.56 -5.72 12.79
N ARG A 9 42.49 -5.09 13.28
CA ARG A 9 41.15 -5.73 13.32
C ARG A 9 40.08 -4.70 12.96
N ILE A 10 40.11 -4.23 11.72
CA ILE A 10 38.85 -3.80 11.10
C ILE A 10 38.09 -5.12 10.88
N PRO A 11 36.91 -5.35 11.50
CA PRO A 11 36.14 -6.54 11.20
C PRO A 11 35.84 -6.48 9.71
N ARG A 12 36.39 -7.42 8.94
CA ARG A 12 35.99 -7.62 7.55
C ARG A 12 34.48 -7.91 7.62
N LEU A 13 33.66 -6.93 7.23
CA LEU A 13 32.25 -7.14 6.95
C LEU A 13 32.18 -8.35 6.03
N SER A 14 31.62 -9.45 6.54
CA SER A 14 31.28 -10.60 5.70
C SER A 14 30.44 -10.08 4.53
N LEU A 15 30.75 -10.48 3.30
CA LEU A 15 29.94 -10.16 2.12
C LEU A 15 28.48 -10.64 2.26
N GLN A 16 28.20 -11.50 3.25
CA GLN A 16 26.86 -12.02 3.57
C GLN A 16 26.29 -11.44 4.88
N SER A 17 26.65 -10.20 5.23
CA SER A 17 26.11 -9.50 6.39
C SER A 17 24.71 -8.91 6.07
N PRO A 18 23.67 -9.18 6.89
CA PRO A 18 22.36 -8.53 6.76
C PRO A 18 22.44 -6.99 6.74
N TRP A 19 23.42 -6.41 7.43
CA TRP A 19 23.65 -4.96 7.44
C TRP A 19 24.03 -4.40 6.07
N LEU A 20 24.71 -5.18 5.22
CA LEU A 20 25.04 -4.75 3.87
C LEU A 20 23.77 -4.54 3.04
N ILE A 21 22.81 -5.45 3.14
CA ILE A 21 21.49 -5.33 2.48
C ILE A 21 20.80 -4.06 2.96
N ILE A 22 20.75 -3.84 4.28
CA ILE A 22 20.06 -2.70 4.90
C ILE A 22 20.70 -1.37 4.46
N ILE A 23 22.04 -1.27 4.45
CA ILE A 23 22.74 -0.03 4.06
C ILE A 23 22.51 0.28 2.58
N ILE A 24 22.62 -0.72 1.70
CA ILE A 24 22.38 -0.54 0.26
C ILE A 24 20.91 -0.16 0.02
N PHE A 25 19.97 -0.88 0.64
CA PHE A 25 18.54 -0.59 0.56
C PHE A 25 18.23 0.84 1.02
N SER A 26 18.81 1.28 2.14
CA SER A 26 18.61 2.63 2.69
C SER A 26 19.16 3.71 1.76
N THR A 27 20.36 3.49 1.21
CA THR A 27 21.02 4.46 0.32
C THR A 27 20.26 4.59 -0.99
N LEU A 28 19.92 3.47 -1.63
CA LEU A 28 19.13 3.48 -2.86
C LEU A 28 17.71 4.01 -2.59
N GLY A 29 17.10 3.64 -1.47
CA GLY A 29 15.79 4.15 -1.07
C GLY A 29 15.75 5.67 -0.94
N LEU A 30 16.79 6.26 -0.33
CA LEU A 30 16.90 7.72 -0.25
C LEU A 30 17.01 8.36 -1.64
N ILE A 31 17.83 7.80 -2.53
CA ILE A 31 17.96 8.28 -3.92
C ILE A 31 16.61 8.20 -4.63
N GLY A 32 15.91 7.06 -4.52
CA GLY A 32 14.60 6.85 -5.13
C GLY A 32 13.57 7.85 -4.63
N ILE A 33 13.45 8.03 -3.31
CA ILE A 33 12.52 8.97 -2.70
C ILE A 33 12.74 10.41 -3.15
N LEU A 34 13.99 10.88 -3.16
CA LEU A 34 14.31 12.27 -3.54
C LEU A 34 14.02 12.51 -5.04
N ASN A 35 14.19 11.49 -5.88
CA ASN A 35 13.84 11.57 -7.30
C ASN A 35 12.32 11.48 -7.54
N HIS A 36 11.62 10.60 -6.82
CA HIS A 36 10.24 10.23 -7.07
C HIS A 36 9.27 11.41 -7.00
N SER A 37 8.56 11.68 -8.10
CA SER A 37 7.52 12.70 -8.19
C SER A 37 6.19 12.22 -7.63
N MET A 38 5.86 12.68 -6.41
CA MET A 38 4.61 12.34 -5.75
C MET A 38 3.39 12.62 -6.62
N TRP A 39 2.47 11.65 -6.67
CA TRP A 39 1.23 11.76 -7.45
C TRP A 39 0.00 11.94 -6.55
N ARG A 40 -1.19 11.97 -7.16
CA ARG A 40 -2.44 12.27 -6.46
C ARG A 40 -2.70 11.43 -5.22
N ASP A 41 -2.47 10.12 -5.25
CA ASP A 41 -2.80 9.25 -4.11
C ASP A 41 -1.84 9.45 -2.92
N GLU A 42 -0.71 10.12 -3.11
CA GLU A 42 0.22 10.50 -2.03
C GLU A 42 -0.11 11.90 -1.50
N LEU A 43 -0.41 12.85 -2.39
CA LEU A 43 -0.66 14.23 -2.00
C LEU A 43 -2.09 14.47 -1.51
N ASN A 44 -3.07 13.65 -1.92
CA ASN A 44 -4.45 13.77 -1.42
C ASN A 44 -4.53 13.58 0.12
N PRO A 45 -3.96 12.51 0.72
CA PRO A 45 -3.90 12.38 2.18
C PRO A 45 -3.16 13.52 2.88
N TRP A 46 -2.05 14.00 2.30
CA TRP A 46 -1.31 15.15 2.83
C TRP A 46 -2.19 16.40 2.87
N LEU A 47 -2.95 16.65 1.80
CA LEU A 47 -3.83 17.82 1.67
C LEU A 47 -5.06 17.74 2.56
N ILE A 48 -5.64 16.56 2.76
CA ILE A 48 -6.69 16.33 3.75
C ILE A 48 -6.19 16.77 5.12
N VAL A 49 -5.00 16.33 5.53
CA VAL A 49 -4.39 16.72 6.82
C VAL A 49 -4.04 18.21 6.87
N ARG A 50 -3.58 18.78 5.75
CA ARG A 50 -3.22 20.19 5.66
C ARG A 50 -4.44 21.11 5.82
N ASP A 51 -5.54 20.74 5.18
CA ASP A 51 -6.68 21.63 5.03
C ASP A 51 -7.85 21.27 5.95
N SER A 52 -7.70 20.25 6.80
CA SER A 52 -8.65 19.98 7.89
C SER A 52 -8.44 20.98 9.04
N GLU A 53 -9.51 21.66 9.46
CA GLU A 53 -9.45 22.74 10.46
C GLU A 53 -9.40 22.22 11.91
N SER A 54 -9.86 20.99 12.13
CA SER A 54 -9.90 20.36 13.44
C SER A 54 -9.69 18.85 13.34
N PHE A 55 -9.47 18.19 14.48
CA PHE A 55 -9.41 16.73 14.52
C PHE A 55 -10.74 16.08 14.09
N LYS A 56 -11.88 16.70 14.44
CA LYS A 56 -13.20 16.22 14.01
C LYS A 56 -13.37 16.31 12.50
N ASP A 57 -12.93 17.42 11.91
CA ASP A 57 -12.95 17.63 10.46
C ASP A 57 -12.02 16.64 9.74
N LEU A 58 -10.82 16.42 10.27
CA LEU A 58 -9.90 15.40 9.76
C LEU A 58 -10.55 14.01 9.75
N ILE A 59 -11.14 13.59 10.88
CA ILE A 59 -11.83 12.31 10.96
C ILE A 59 -13.00 12.26 9.96
N ALA A 60 -13.80 13.32 9.83
CA ALA A 60 -14.89 13.37 8.85
C ALA A 60 -14.39 13.20 7.41
N ASN A 61 -13.28 13.84 7.05
CA ASN A 61 -12.68 13.72 5.72
C ASN A 61 -12.11 12.32 5.45
N ILE A 62 -11.48 11.68 6.44
CA ILE A 62 -10.91 10.32 6.32
C ILE A 62 -11.98 9.27 6.01
N HIS A 63 -13.20 9.40 6.56
CA HIS A 63 -14.28 8.44 6.31
C HIS A 63 -14.61 8.32 4.81
N TYR A 64 -14.38 9.37 4.01
CA TYR A 64 -14.59 9.31 2.56
C TYR A 64 -13.46 8.64 1.78
N GLU A 65 -12.28 8.48 2.37
CA GLU A 65 -11.11 7.82 1.74
C GLU A 65 -11.15 6.29 1.90
N GLY A 66 -11.85 5.78 2.91
CA GLY A 66 -11.91 4.33 3.20
C GLY A 66 -10.58 3.77 3.70
N HIS A 67 -9.80 4.58 4.41
CA HIS A 67 -8.51 4.21 4.99
C HIS A 67 -8.53 4.40 6.51
N PRO A 68 -7.94 3.48 7.30
CA PRO A 68 -7.80 3.68 8.74
C PRO A 68 -6.98 4.91 9.13
N VAL A 69 -7.07 5.27 10.41
CA VAL A 69 -6.56 6.55 10.94
C VAL A 69 -5.03 6.67 11.03
N LEU A 70 -4.27 5.57 11.12
CA LEU A 70 -2.86 5.62 11.51
C LEU A 70 -2.00 6.49 10.58
N TRP A 71 -2.17 6.36 9.27
CA TRP A 71 -1.42 7.14 8.29
C TRP A 71 -1.71 8.63 8.45
N TYR A 72 -2.98 9.02 8.49
CA TYR A 72 -3.39 10.42 8.65
C TYR A 72 -2.95 11.01 9.99
N PHE A 73 -2.99 10.21 11.07
CA PHE A 73 -2.47 10.62 12.36
C PHE A 73 -0.96 10.93 12.30
N CYS A 74 -0.16 10.04 11.68
CA CYS A 74 1.25 10.30 11.46
C CYS A 74 1.49 11.55 10.61
N LEU A 75 0.77 11.71 9.50
CA LEU A 75 0.86 12.91 8.66
C LEU A 75 0.50 14.19 9.43
N ALA A 76 -0.50 14.15 10.30
CA ALA A 76 -0.91 15.30 11.13
C ALA A 76 0.20 15.70 12.12
N VAL A 77 0.94 14.74 12.65
CA VAL A 77 2.13 15.01 13.47
C VAL A 77 3.27 15.57 12.62
N LEU A 78 3.58 14.96 11.47
CA LEU A 78 4.67 15.41 10.60
C LEU A 78 4.46 16.82 10.06
N ARG A 79 3.22 17.20 9.77
CA ARG A 79 2.88 18.55 9.34
C ARG A 79 3.27 19.62 10.36
N ARG A 80 3.26 19.29 11.66
CA ARG A 80 3.72 20.22 12.72
C ARG A 80 5.24 20.44 12.69
N ILE A 81 5.98 19.57 12.02
CA ILE A 81 7.45 19.62 11.89
C ILE A 81 7.85 20.33 10.60
N ALA A 82 7.16 20.05 9.48
CA ALA A 82 7.45 20.66 8.19
C ALA A 82 6.18 20.81 7.33
N GLU A 83 6.08 21.94 6.62
CA GLU A 83 4.98 22.23 5.70
C GLU A 83 5.11 21.53 4.33
N ASN A 84 6.33 21.09 4.00
CA ASN A 84 6.63 20.47 2.71
C ASN A 84 6.35 18.95 2.76
N PRO A 85 5.58 18.38 1.82
CA PRO A 85 5.28 16.94 1.77
C PRO A 85 6.52 16.03 1.63
N VAL A 86 7.71 16.55 1.34
CA VAL A 86 8.96 15.75 1.39
C VAL A 86 9.17 15.07 2.76
N ILE A 87 8.70 15.67 3.87
CA ILE A 87 8.78 15.03 5.20
C ILE A 87 8.02 13.70 5.25
N MET A 88 6.91 13.58 4.51
CA MET A 88 6.15 12.34 4.39
C MET A 88 6.98 11.25 3.71
N GLN A 89 7.70 11.60 2.65
CA GLN A 89 8.54 10.65 1.92
C GLN A 89 9.72 10.15 2.78
N LEU A 90 10.35 11.04 3.56
CA LEU A 90 11.43 10.66 4.50
C LEU A 90 10.92 9.77 5.64
N PHE A 91 9.72 10.05 6.15
CA PHE A 91 9.07 9.19 7.13
C PHE A 91 8.74 7.80 6.55
N HIS A 92 8.25 7.75 5.31
CA HIS A 92 7.99 6.51 4.61
C HIS A 92 9.26 5.68 4.39
N LEU A 93 10.36 6.34 4.01
CA LEU A 93 11.69 5.71 3.93
C LEU A 93 12.09 5.06 5.27
N ALA A 94 11.87 5.74 6.40
CA ALA A 94 12.17 5.18 7.72
C ALA A 94 11.33 3.93 8.04
N ILE A 95 10.05 3.91 7.66
CA ILE A 95 9.16 2.74 7.81
C ILE A 95 9.68 1.57 6.98
N ALA A 96 10.03 1.81 5.72
CA ALA A 96 10.50 0.77 4.81
C ALA A 96 11.87 0.20 5.25
N ILE A 97 12.81 1.07 5.65
CA ILE A 97 14.10 0.65 6.21
C ILE A 97 13.89 -0.19 7.47
N SER A 98 13.02 0.25 8.39
CA SER A 98 12.72 -0.50 9.62
C SER A 98 12.13 -1.87 9.32
N SER A 99 11.23 -1.95 8.33
CA SER A 99 10.63 -3.22 7.90
C SER A 99 11.66 -4.20 7.34
N VAL A 100 12.53 -3.71 6.45
CA VAL A 100 13.60 -4.53 5.84
C VAL A 100 14.67 -4.90 6.86
N ALA A 101 14.99 -4.01 7.80
CA ALA A 101 15.92 -4.31 8.89
C ALA A 101 15.38 -5.43 9.78
N ILE A 102 14.11 -5.35 10.20
CA ILE A 102 13.47 -6.40 10.99
C ILE A 102 13.48 -7.73 10.22
N PHE A 103 13.10 -7.71 8.94
CA PHE A 103 13.12 -8.90 8.11
C PHE A 103 14.52 -9.50 7.98
N CYS A 104 15.54 -8.69 7.68
CA CYS A 104 16.91 -9.18 7.47
C CYS A 104 17.54 -9.72 8.76
N LEU A 105 17.25 -9.10 9.90
CA LEU A 105 17.86 -9.45 11.19
C LEU A 105 17.17 -10.64 11.86
N TYR A 106 15.84 -10.75 11.78
CA TYR A 106 15.09 -11.71 12.62
C TYR A 106 14.40 -12.84 11.85
N SER A 107 14.18 -12.71 10.54
CA SER A 107 13.49 -13.76 9.79
C SER A 107 14.36 -15.01 9.59
N PRO A 108 13.74 -16.21 9.50
CA PRO A 108 14.44 -17.49 9.35
C PRO A 108 14.98 -17.73 7.93
N PHE A 109 14.83 -16.76 7.01
CA PHE A 109 15.26 -16.89 5.63
C PHE A 109 16.77 -16.78 5.48
N ASN A 110 17.33 -17.46 4.49
CA ASN A 110 18.77 -17.35 4.20
C ASN A 110 19.12 -16.01 3.56
N TYR A 111 20.42 -15.70 3.49
CA TYR A 111 20.91 -14.41 2.97
C TYR A 111 20.41 -14.11 1.55
N ARG A 112 20.40 -15.09 0.64
CA ARG A 112 19.93 -14.92 -0.74
C ARG A 112 18.45 -14.56 -0.79
N GLN A 113 17.63 -15.24 0.01
CA GLN A 113 16.19 -14.95 0.11
C GLN A 113 15.95 -13.55 0.67
N LYS A 114 16.71 -13.16 1.69
CA LYS A 114 16.68 -11.80 2.27
C LYS A 114 17.03 -10.75 1.23
N PHE A 115 18.12 -10.94 0.50
CA PHE A 115 18.54 -10.04 -0.58
C PHE A 115 17.46 -9.89 -1.66
N LEU A 116 16.96 -11.00 -2.20
CA LEU A 116 15.94 -10.97 -3.26
C LEU A 116 14.62 -10.35 -2.79
N PHE A 117 14.21 -10.62 -1.55
CA PHE A 117 13.04 -9.98 -0.96
C PHE A 117 13.22 -8.47 -0.83
N SER A 118 14.33 -8.03 -0.22
CA SER A 118 14.58 -6.62 0.07
C SER A 118 14.59 -5.74 -1.18
N PHE A 119 15.05 -6.27 -2.31
CA PHE A 119 15.05 -5.56 -3.60
C PHE A 119 13.88 -5.98 -4.52
N GLY A 120 12.86 -6.63 -3.96
CA GLY A 120 11.64 -7.04 -4.65
C GLY A 120 10.67 -5.88 -4.92
N PHE A 121 9.73 -6.07 -5.84
CA PHE A 121 8.76 -5.06 -6.26
C PHE A 121 7.99 -4.45 -5.08
N PHE A 122 7.40 -5.28 -4.21
CA PHE A 122 6.68 -4.74 -3.06
C PHE A 122 7.61 -4.01 -2.07
N PRO A 123 8.70 -4.61 -1.54
CA PRO A 123 9.50 -3.94 -0.51
C PRO A 123 10.34 -2.77 -1.02
N PHE A 124 10.86 -2.84 -2.25
CA PHE A 124 11.82 -1.86 -2.78
C PHE A 124 11.20 -0.78 -3.64
N TYR A 125 10.02 -1.03 -4.22
CA TYR A 125 9.35 -0.05 -5.05
C TYR A 125 8.01 0.37 -4.44
N GLU A 126 7.01 -0.52 -4.44
CA GLU A 126 5.64 -0.16 -4.07
C GLU A 126 5.50 0.33 -2.62
N TYR A 127 6.21 -0.29 -1.67
CA TYR A 127 6.16 0.02 -0.23
C TYR A 127 7.36 0.84 0.26
N LEU A 128 8.22 1.30 -0.65
CA LEU A 128 9.34 2.19 -0.34
C LEU A 128 9.19 3.54 -1.02
N VAL A 129 9.02 3.56 -2.34
CA VAL A 129 9.08 4.78 -3.16
C VAL A 129 7.77 5.54 -3.14
N ILE A 130 6.64 4.83 -3.28
CA ILE A 130 5.31 5.42 -3.28
C ILE A 130 4.83 5.56 -1.84
N SER A 131 4.78 6.79 -1.33
CA SER A 131 4.59 7.14 0.08
C SER A 131 3.14 6.94 0.53
N ARG A 132 2.81 5.71 0.92
CA ARG A 132 1.44 5.31 1.27
C ARG A 132 1.37 4.43 2.51
N ASN A 133 0.16 4.31 3.02
CA ASN A 133 -0.16 3.56 4.24
C ASN A 133 0.19 2.06 4.21
N TYR A 134 0.39 1.44 3.03
CA TYR A 134 0.67 0.00 2.93
C TYR A 134 2.06 -0.41 3.45
N ALA A 135 3.02 0.51 3.54
CA ALA A 135 4.33 0.20 4.10
C ALA A 135 4.26 -0.22 5.58
N PHE A 136 3.28 0.32 6.33
CA PHE A 136 3.00 -0.14 7.69
C PHE A 136 2.56 -1.61 7.75
N SER A 137 1.88 -2.12 6.72
CA SER A 137 1.50 -3.54 6.66
C SER A 137 2.72 -4.44 6.74
N MET A 138 3.79 -4.09 6.02
CA MET A 138 5.05 -4.81 6.05
C MET A 138 5.75 -4.66 7.41
N LEU A 139 5.82 -3.43 7.95
CA LEU A 139 6.46 -3.15 9.23
C LEU A 139 5.86 -3.97 10.37
N PHE A 140 4.54 -3.80 10.60
CA PHE A 140 3.89 -4.36 11.77
C PHE A 140 3.69 -5.87 11.66
N LEU A 141 3.52 -6.42 10.46
CA LEU A 141 3.48 -7.87 10.27
C LEU A 141 4.83 -8.52 10.61
N PHE A 142 5.94 -7.95 10.16
CA PHE A 142 7.27 -8.50 10.46
C PHE A 142 7.69 -8.26 11.90
N ALA A 143 7.31 -7.13 12.49
CA ALA A 143 7.48 -6.90 13.92
C ALA A 143 6.68 -7.94 14.72
N ALA A 144 5.42 -8.23 14.35
CA ALA A 144 4.60 -9.24 14.99
C ALA A 144 5.20 -10.65 14.86
N CYS A 145 5.73 -11.00 13.68
CA CYS A 145 6.46 -12.26 13.49
C CYS A 145 7.71 -12.33 14.37
N THR A 146 8.45 -11.24 14.54
CA THR A 146 9.67 -11.19 15.37
C THR A 146 9.36 -11.44 16.84
N VAL A 147 8.35 -10.75 17.37
CA VAL A 147 7.94 -10.90 18.77
C VAL A 147 6.99 -12.07 18.99
N TYR A 148 6.76 -12.92 17.98
CA TYR A 148 5.75 -13.98 18.04
C TYR A 148 5.97 -14.97 19.19
N SER A 149 7.23 -15.18 19.60
CA SER A 149 7.56 -16.02 20.76
C SER A 149 7.07 -15.45 22.10
N SER A 150 6.78 -14.14 22.17
CA SER A 150 6.32 -13.48 23.40
C SER A 150 4.99 -14.02 23.87
N ARG A 151 4.14 -14.56 22.98
CA ARG A 151 2.80 -15.11 23.29
C ARG A 151 2.80 -16.19 24.37
N LYS A 152 3.95 -16.83 24.63
CA LYS A 152 4.14 -17.78 25.73
C LYS A 152 4.17 -17.13 27.12
N LYS A 153 4.33 -15.80 27.19
CA LYS A 153 4.45 -15.00 28.41
C LYS A 153 3.49 -13.81 28.44
N THR A 154 3.31 -13.14 27.31
CA THR A 154 2.48 -11.95 27.17
C THR A 154 1.95 -11.82 25.75
N TYR A 155 0.65 -11.51 25.64
CA TYR A 155 0.01 -11.17 24.37
C TYR A 155 0.04 -9.67 24.06
N VAL A 156 0.45 -8.82 25.01
CA VAL A 156 0.34 -7.35 24.89
C VAL A 156 1.11 -6.82 23.68
N TYR A 157 2.34 -7.30 23.45
CA TYR A 157 3.12 -6.88 22.28
C TYR A 157 2.45 -7.24 20.96
N LEU A 158 1.87 -8.43 20.87
CA LEU A 158 1.12 -8.86 19.68
C LEU A 158 -0.17 -8.05 19.55
N ALA A 159 -0.91 -7.79 20.62
CA ALA A 159 -2.12 -6.99 20.58
C ALA A 159 -1.86 -5.56 20.07
N ILE A 160 -0.78 -4.92 20.53
CA ILE A 160 -0.38 -3.58 20.06
C ILE A 160 -0.01 -3.62 18.57
N LEU A 161 0.85 -4.56 18.16
CA LEU A 161 1.30 -4.65 16.76
C LEU A 161 0.17 -5.04 15.81
N LEU A 162 -0.72 -5.94 16.21
CA LEU A 162 -1.91 -6.30 15.45
C LEU A 162 -2.91 -5.14 15.41
N GLY A 163 -3.02 -4.35 16.47
CA GLY A 163 -3.84 -3.13 16.48
C GLY A 163 -3.33 -2.05 15.53
N LEU A 164 -2.01 -1.83 15.52
CA LEU A 164 -1.34 -0.94 14.57
C LEU A 164 -1.44 -1.45 13.13
N LEU A 165 -1.29 -2.77 12.91
CA LEU A 165 -1.50 -3.41 11.63
C LEU A 165 -2.94 -3.24 11.15
N ALA A 166 -3.93 -3.42 12.03
CA ALA A 166 -5.34 -3.23 11.69
C ALA A 166 -5.63 -1.79 11.26
N ASN A 167 -5.01 -0.82 11.93
CA ASN A 167 -5.19 0.60 11.64
C ASN A 167 -4.26 1.15 10.56
N SER A 168 -3.58 0.32 9.75
CA SER A 168 -2.79 0.82 8.62
C SER A 168 -3.57 0.90 7.31
N SER A 169 -4.26 -0.18 6.93
CA SER A 169 -5.05 -0.29 5.71
C SER A 169 -6.13 -1.37 5.85
N ALA A 170 -7.17 -1.34 5.02
CA ALA A 170 -8.22 -2.36 5.03
C ALA A 170 -7.68 -3.79 4.78
N TYR A 171 -6.67 -3.94 3.91
CA TYR A 171 -6.05 -5.25 3.67
C TYR A 171 -5.23 -5.72 4.88
N ALA A 172 -4.58 -4.80 5.59
CA ALA A 172 -3.85 -5.11 6.82
C ALA A 172 -4.77 -5.44 7.99
N LEU A 173 -5.96 -4.83 8.07
CA LEU A 173 -7.04 -5.26 8.96
C LEU A 173 -7.38 -6.75 8.75
N PHE A 174 -7.50 -7.21 7.51
CA PHE A 174 -7.77 -8.62 7.23
C PHE A 174 -6.62 -9.53 7.66
N VAL A 175 -5.36 -9.12 7.45
CA VAL A 175 -4.18 -9.87 7.91
C VAL A 175 -4.13 -9.92 9.44
N SER A 176 -4.39 -8.78 10.09
CA SER A 176 -4.44 -8.67 11.56
C SER A 176 -5.52 -9.58 12.16
N PHE A 177 -6.73 -9.54 11.61
CA PHE A 177 -7.83 -10.41 12.00
C PHE A 177 -7.49 -11.90 11.82
N SER A 178 -6.80 -12.25 10.72
CA SER A 178 -6.36 -13.62 10.43
C SER A 178 -5.32 -14.13 11.43
N LEU A 179 -4.37 -13.27 11.84
CA LEU A 179 -3.41 -13.61 12.90
C LEU A 179 -4.09 -13.72 14.26
N LEU A 180 -5.01 -12.82 14.59
CA LEU A 180 -5.78 -12.90 15.83
C LEU A 180 -6.53 -14.24 15.90
N LEU A 181 -7.23 -14.64 14.83
CA LEU A 181 -7.93 -15.91 14.81
C LEU A 181 -6.97 -17.10 14.95
N THR A 182 -5.78 -17.02 14.37
CA THR A 182 -4.74 -18.04 14.53
C THR A 182 -4.29 -18.16 15.99
N LEU A 183 -4.06 -17.03 16.66
CA LEU A 183 -3.69 -17.00 18.08
C LEU A 183 -4.82 -17.51 18.98
N LEU A 184 -6.08 -17.20 18.64
CA LEU A 184 -7.25 -17.72 19.36
C LEU A 184 -7.38 -19.23 19.19
N VAL A 185 -7.17 -19.75 17.99
CA VAL A 185 -7.14 -21.20 17.73
C VAL A 185 -6.03 -21.87 18.52
N GLU A 186 -4.81 -21.33 18.52
CA GLU A 186 -3.71 -21.83 19.35
C GLU A 186 -4.11 -21.83 20.84
N PHE A 187 -4.61 -20.71 21.37
CA PHE A 187 -4.97 -20.58 22.77
C PHE A 187 -6.10 -21.53 23.21
N CYS A 188 -7.10 -21.76 22.35
CA CYS A 188 -8.24 -22.64 22.65
C CYS A 188 -7.85 -24.13 22.57
N PHE A 189 -7.06 -24.53 21.58
CA PHE A 189 -6.84 -25.94 21.26
C PHE A 189 -5.47 -26.48 21.71
N ASP A 190 -4.47 -25.63 21.96
CA ASP A 190 -3.17 -26.01 22.49
C ASP A 190 -3.15 -25.85 24.03
N ILE A 191 -3.41 -26.96 24.73
CA ILE A 191 -3.48 -27.01 26.19
C ILE A 191 -2.12 -26.70 26.81
N ASP A 192 -1.03 -27.20 26.22
CA ASP A 192 0.32 -27.04 26.75
C ASP A 192 0.77 -25.58 26.63
N HIS A 193 0.52 -24.96 25.48
CA HIS A 193 0.74 -23.53 25.29
C HIS A 193 -0.07 -22.68 26.28
N ARG A 194 -1.35 -23.00 26.47
CA ARG A 194 -2.22 -22.26 27.41
C ARG A 194 -1.73 -22.40 28.86
N ASN A 195 -1.35 -23.60 29.29
CA ASN A 195 -0.79 -23.85 30.62
C ASN A 195 0.53 -23.11 30.81
N GLN A 196 1.41 -23.14 29.80
CA GLN A 196 2.66 -22.39 29.80
C GLN A 196 2.40 -20.88 29.97
N TYR A 197 1.45 -20.33 29.19
CA TYR A 197 1.08 -18.92 29.30
C TYR A 197 0.57 -18.56 30.69
N PHE A 198 -0.40 -19.30 31.25
CA PHE A 198 -0.93 -18.99 32.59
C PHE A 198 0.11 -19.14 33.70
N SER A 199 1.11 -20.00 33.53
CA SER A 199 2.21 -20.12 34.50
C SER A 199 3.20 -18.94 34.49
N GLN A 200 3.31 -18.21 33.36
CA GLN A 200 4.34 -17.17 33.17
C GLN A 200 3.78 -15.75 33.01
N SER A 201 2.47 -15.61 32.77
CA SER A 201 1.82 -14.34 32.46
C SER A 201 1.39 -13.56 33.70
N HIS A 202 1.24 -12.25 33.54
CA HIS A 202 0.63 -11.40 34.55
C HIS A 202 -0.90 -11.56 34.57
N LYS A 203 -1.52 -11.41 35.74
CA LYS A 203 -2.96 -11.63 35.98
C LYS A 203 -3.90 -10.87 35.03
N PHE A 204 -3.50 -9.68 34.57
CA PHE A 204 -4.32 -8.82 33.69
C PHE A 204 -3.84 -8.79 32.23
N ASP A 205 -2.83 -9.59 31.87
CA ASP A 205 -2.23 -9.57 30.54
C ASP A 205 -3.25 -9.87 29.43
N LEU A 206 -4.04 -10.94 29.60
CA LEU A 206 -5.04 -11.33 28.61
C LEU A 206 -6.15 -10.28 28.48
N PHE A 207 -6.63 -9.74 29.59
CA PHE A 207 -7.66 -8.69 29.59
C PHE A 207 -7.17 -7.43 28.88
N LEU A 208 -5.97 -6.96 29.19
CA LEU A 208 -5.36 -5.81 28.53
C LEU A 208 -5.15 -6.08 27.03
N SER A 209 -4.65 -7.25 26.67
CA SER A 209 -4.42 -7.64 25.28
C SER A 209 -5.71 -7.67 24.47
N LEU A 210 -6.77 -8.27 25.03
CA LEU A 210 -8.10 -8.28 24.43
C LEU A 210 -8.68 -6.87 24.30
N GLY A 211 -8.55 -6.03 25.34
CA GLY A 211 -8.99 -4.64 25.31
C GLY A 211 -8.32 -3.85 24.18
N ILE A 212 -6.99 -3.96 24.04
CA ILE A 212 -6.22 -3.28 22.98
C ILE A 212 -6.68 -3.73 21.59
N ILE A 213 -6.75 -5.04 21.34
CA ILE A 213 -7.07 -5.54 19.99
C ILE A 213 -8.53 -5.28 19.62
N ILE A 214 -9.48 -5.47 20.54
CA ILE A 214 -10.90 -5.21 20.28
C ILE A 214 -11.11 -3.73 19.99
N PHE A 215 -10.55 -2.83 20.81
CA PHE A 215 -10.61 -1.39 20.57
C PHE A 215 -10.03 -1.03 19.19
N SER A 216 -8.86 -1.59 18.86
CA SER A 216 -8.18 -1.30 17.59
C SER A 216 -8.98 -1.76 16.37
N LEU A 217 -9.61 -2.94 16.45
CA LEU A 217 -10.47 -3.46 15.38
C LEU A 217 -11.75 -2.63 15.21
N ILE A 218 -12.42 -2.27 16.32
CA ILE A 218 -13.60 -1.42 16.30
C ILE A 218 -13.26 -0.05 15.69
N LEU A 219 -12.16 0.57 16.14
CA LEU A 219 -11.69 1.85 15.61
C LEU A 219 -11.42 1.77 14.11
N SER A 220 -10.73 0.72 13.65
CA SER A 220 -10.42 0.56 12.23
C SER A 220 -11.69 0.41 11.39
N VAL A 221 -12.66 -0.40 11.85
CA VAL A 221 -13.93 -0.62 11.13
C VAL A 221 -14.76 0.66 11.12
N TYR A 222 -14.83 1.37 12.25
CA TYR A 222 -15.54 2.64 12.35
C TYR A 222 -15.02 3.66 11.34
N ILE A 223 -13.70 3.86 11.28
CA ILE A 223 -13.08 4.86 10.40
C ILE A 223 -13.15 4.48 8.90
N ILE A 224 -12.97 3.19 8.55
CA ILE A 224 -13.05 2.76 7.14
C ILE A 224 -14.50 2.84 6.62
N SER A 225 -15.50 2.70 7.50
CA SER A 225 -16.90 2.65 7.08
C SER A 225 -17.31 4.00 6.49
N PRO A 226 -17.60 4.05 5.17
CA PRO A 226 -17.88 5.33 4.53
C PRO A 226 -19.24 5.88 4.97
N PRO A 227 -19.42 7.22 4.96
CA PRO A 227 -20.72 7.83 5.21
C PRO A 227 -21.73 7.47 4.12
N ALA A 228 -23.02 7.59 4.42
CA ALA A 228 -24.10 7.19 3.50
C ALA A 228 -24.11 7.98 2.18
N ASP A 229 -23.57 9.20 2.16
CA ASP A 229 -23.46 10.08 1.00
C ASP A 229 -22.14 9.91 0.22
N SER A 230 -21.27 8.98 0.63
CA SER A 230 -20.08 8.59 -0.16
C SER A 230 -20.52 7.70 -1.31
N TYR A 231 -20.11 8.00 -2.54
CA TYR A 231 -20.40 7.14 -3.70
C TYR A 231 -19.23 6.22 -4.08
N LEU A 232 -18.05 6.37 -3.46
CA LEU A 232 -16.92 5.51 -3.77
C LEU A 232 -17.00 4.14 -3.09
N HIS A 233 -17.82 3.98 -2.04
CA HIS A 233 -18.21 2.72 -1.37
C HIS A 233 -17.13 1.61 -1.28
N GLY A 234 -15.83 1.93 -1.20
CA GLY A 234 -14.77 0.91 -1.23
C GLY A 234 -14.53 0.27 -2.60
N GLY A 235 -14.76 0.99 -3.70
CA GLY A 235 -14.30 0.64 -5.05
C GLY A 235 -15.35 0.13 -6.03
N LEU A 236 -16.61 0.53 -5.89
CA LEU A 236 -17.68 0.15 -6.82
C LEU A 236 -18.64 1.30 -7.09
N ASN A 237 -18.97 1.48 -8.37
CA ASN A 237 -20.22 2.10 -8.80
C ASN A 237 -21.42 1.11 -8.67
N ASP A 238 -21.17 -0.21 -8.47
CA ASP A 238 -22.15 -1.29 -8.70
C ASP A 238 -22.55 -2.15 -7.46
N GLY A 239 -22.06 -1.86 -6.25
CA GLY A 239 -22.46 -2.58 -5.02
C GLY A 239 -21.99 -4.05 -4.89
N TRP A 240 -22.46 -4.78 -3.87
CA TRP A 240 -22.00 -6.15 -3.55
C TRP A 240 -22.29 -7.15 -4.67
N VAL A 241 -21.33 -8.06 -4.94
CA VAL A 241 -21.55 -9.18 -5.86
C VAL A 241 -22.42 -10.24 -5.16
N ASN A 242 -23.69 -10.30 -5.57
CA ASN A 242 -24.68 -11.18 -4.94
C ASN A 242 -24.93 -12.49 -5.71
N GLN A 243 -24.35 -12.65 -6.91
CA GLN A 243 -24.49 -13.84 -7.74
C GLN A 243 -23.13 -14.49 -7.99
N PHE A 244 -23.14 -15.81 -8.13
CA PHE A 244 -21.93 -16.55 -8.46
C PHE A 244 -21.48 -16.26 -9.89
N ASP A 245 -20.26 -15.74 -10.06
CA ASP A 245 -19.63 -15.53 -11.36
C ASP A 245 -18.25 -16.21 -11.36
N LEU A 246 -18.14 -17.30 -12.11
CA LEU A 246 -16.90 -18.06 -12.26
C LEU A 246 -15.77 -17.21 -12.89
N ARG A 247 -16.09 -16.33 -13.83
CA ARG A 247 -15.10 -15.42 -14.42
C ARG A 247 -14.60 -14.44 -13.37
N HIS A 248 -15.49 -13.90 -12.54
CA HIS A 248 -15.12 -13.01 -11.43
C HIS A 248 -14.28 -13.75 -10.36
N LEU A 249 -14.59 -15.01 -10.09
CA LEU A 249 -13.80 -15.86 -9.20
C LEU A 249 -12.37 -16.04 -9.74
N LEU A 250 -12.22 -16.39 -11.02
CA LEU A 250 -10.90 -16.52 -11.64
C LEU A 250 -10.14 -15.19 -11.70
N ARG A 251 -10.84 -14.06 -11.90
CA ARG A 251 -10.23 -12.72 -11.79
C ARG A 251 -9.71 -12.44 -10.38
N SER A 252 -10.43 -12.89 -9.35
CA SER A 252 -10.04 -12.76 -7.94
C SER A 252 -8.82 -13.63 -7.63
N LEU A 253 -8.80 -14.88 -8.08
CA LEU A 253 -7.62 -15.76 -8.00
C LEU A 253 -6.42 -15.19 -8.76
N GLY A 254 -6.65 -14.53 -9.89
CA GLY A 254 -5.65 -13.79 -10.64
C GLY A 254 -4.97 -12.68 -9.85
N ARG A 255 -5.57 -12.19 -8.76
CA ARG A 255 -4.95 -11.19 -7.87
C ARG A 255 -3.90 -11.80 -6.95
N LEU A 256 -4.13 -13.03 -6.49
CA LEU A 256 -3.13 -13.80 -5.76
C LEU A 256 -1.94 -14.11 -6.68
N PHE A 257 -2.21 -14.51 -7.93
CA PHE A 257 -1.18 -14.68 -8.96
C PHE A 257 -0.39 -13.38 -9.21
N GLY A 258 -1.05 -12.23 -9.32
CA GLY A 258 -0.41 -10.92 -9.42
C GLY A 258 0.41 -10.53 -8.19
N GLY A 259 -0.02 -10.93 -6.99
CA GLY A 259 0.75 -10.73 -5.75
C GLY A 259 2.06 -11.53 -5.74
N TYR A 260 2.08 -12.73 -6.33
CA TYR A 260 3.27 -13.58 -6.34
C TYR A 260 4.19 -13.30 -7.53
N LEU A 261 3.62 -13.19 -8.73
CA LEU A 261 4.35 -13.19 -9.99
C LEU A 261 4.22 -11.87 -10.77
N LEU A 262 3.63 -10.83 -10.19
CA LEU A 262 3.51 -9.48 -10.77
C LEU A 262 2.79 -9.40 -12.14
N ILE A 263 2.12 -10.47 -12.53
CA ILE A 263 1.35 -10.55 -13.77
C ILE A 263 -0.13 -10.60 -13.38
N ILE A 264 -0.94 -9.74 -13.99
CA ILE A 264 -2.39 -9.74 -13.79
C ILE A 264 -3.04 -10.31 -15.05
N PRO A 265 -3.77 -11.43 -14.96
CA PRO A 265 -4.38 -12.04 -16.14
C PRO A 265 -5.46 -11.14 -16.75
N THR A 266 -5.53 -11.12 -18.08
CA THR A 266 -6.50 -10.31 -18.82
C THR A 266 -7.91 -10.86 -18.62
N HIS A 267 -8.81 -10.05 -18.06
CA HIS A 267 -10.19 -10.48 -17.78
C HIS A 267 -11.02 -10.83 -19.03
N LYS A 268 -10.62 -10.34 -20.21
CA LYS A 268 -11.31 -10.62 -21.49
C LYS A 268 -11.03 -12.03 -22.02
N ARG A 269 -9.89 -12.64 -21.67
CA ARG A 269 -9.43 -13.93 -22.21
C ARG A 269 -9.57 -15.03 -21.16
N TRP A 270 -10.45 -16.01 -21.41
CA TRP A 270 -10.64 -17.16 -20.50
C TRP A 270 -9.38 -17.99 -20.32
N LEU A 271 -8.59 -18.17 -21.39
CA LEU A 271 -7.36 -18.95 -21.34
C LEU A 271 -6.35 -18.35 -20.35
N ASP A 272 -6.13 -17.03 -20.38
CA ASP A 272 -5.25 -16.33 -19.43
C ASP A 272 -5.68 -16.59 -17.98
N LEU A 273 -6.98 -16.49 -17.71
CA LEU A 273 -7.57 -16.69 -16.38
C LEU A 273 -7.41 -18.14 -15.90
N ILE A 274 -7.67 -19.12 -16.76
CA ILE A 274 -7.59 -20.55 -16.42
C ILE A 274 -6.13 -20.95 -16.19
N VAL A 275 -5.21 -20.57 -17.09
CA VAL A 275 -3.80 -20.92 -16.98
C VAL A 275 -3.18 -20.31 -15.72
N CYS A 276 -3.38 -19.01 -15.48
CA CYS A 276 -2.87 -18.35 -14.26
C CYS A 276 -3.52 -18.96 -13.01
N GLY A 277 -4.82 -19.29 -13.07
CA GLY A 277 -5.55 -19.98 -12.01
C GLY A 277 -4.94 -21.35 -11.66
N LEU A 278 -4.64 -22.18 -12.64
CA LEU A 278 -4.04 -23.49 -12.42
C LEU A 278 -2.62 -23.39 -11.82
N ILE A 279 -1.79 -22.47 -12.35
CA ILE A 279 -0.45 -22.24 -11.81
C ILE A 279 -0.52 -21.79 -10.35
N ILE A 280 -1.42 -20.85 -10.03
CA ILE A 280 -1.49 -20.35 -8.67
C ILE A 280 -2.04 -21.39 -7.69
N LEU A 281 -3.04 -22.17 -8.10
CA LEU A 281 -3.56 -23.27 -7.29
C LEU A 281 -2.49 -24.34 -7.05
N PHE A 282 -1.63 -24.61 -8.03
CA PHE A 282 -0.49 -25.51 -7.85
C PHE A 282 0.50 -24.96 -6.81
N ILE A 283 0.88 -23.68 -6.90
CA ILE A 283 1.76 -23.04 -5.90
C ILE A 283 1.12 -23.08 -4.51
N VAL A 284 -0.18 -22.75 -4.40
CA VAL A 284 -0.92 -22.79 -3.14
C VAL A 284 -0.93 -24.21 -2.57
N ALA A 285 -1.16 -25.24 -3.39
CA ALA A 285 -1.13 -26.64 -2.97
C ALA A 285 0.26 -27.04 -2.43
N LEU A 286 1.33 -26.64 -3.11
CA LEU A 286 2.70 -26.86 -2.64
C LEU A 286 2.96 -26.21 -1.28
N THR A 287 2.51 -24.96 -1.10
CA THR A 287 2.63 -24.23 0.18
C THR A 287 1.80 -24.89 1.29
N VAL A 288 0.57 -25.32 0.99
CA VAL A 288 -0.30 -26.04 1.93
C VAL A 288 0.37 -27.34 2.40
N ILE A 289 0.92 -28.13 1.47
CA ILE A 289 1.63 -29.36 1.83
C ILE A 289 2.88 -29.04 2.66
N LYS A 290 3.66 -28.00 2.30
CA LYS A 290 4.83 -27.58 3.08
C LYS A 290 4.46 -27.18 4.50
N LEU A 291 3.39 -26.40 4.67
CA LEU A 291 2.92 -25.91 5.96
C LEU A 291 2.07 -26.93 6.73
N SER A 292 1.68 -28.07 6.14
CA SER A 292 0.92 -29.12 6.83
C SER A 292 1.64 -29.70 8.06
N LYS A 293 2.97 -29.57 8.11
CA LYS A 293 3.80 -29.86 9.27
C LYS A 293 3.62 -28.86 10.42
N ASN A 294 3.06 -27.67 10.16
CA ASN A 294 2.85 -26.59 11.11
C ASN A 294 1.38 -26.12 11.05
N PRO A 295 0.45 -26.84 11.71
CA PRO A 295 -0.99 -26.59 11.62
C PRO A 295 -1.44 -25.14 11.79
N LEU A 296 -0.86 -24.42 12.76
CA LEU A 296 -1.23 -23.03 13.06
C LEU A 296 -0.71 -22.05 12.01
N ALA A 297 0.51 -22.26 11.50
CA ALA A 297 1.03 -21.47 10.38
C ALA A 297 0.25 -21.73 9.07
N LEU A 298 -0.15 -22.99 8.84
CA LEU A 298 -1.05 -23.35 7.75
C LEU A 298 -2.41 -22.68 7.88
N PHE A 299 -2.99 -22.68 9.09
CA PHE A 299 -4.26 -22.03 9.36
C PHE A 299 -4.19 -20.53 9.05
N PHE A 300 -3.16 -19.82 9.53
CA PHE A 300 -2.92 -18.41 9.20
C PHE A 300 -2.85 -18.19 7.68
N TYR A 301 -2.07 -19.01 6.97
CA TYR A 301 -1.92 -18.90 5.53
C TYR A 301 -3.27 -19.07 4.80
N ILE A 302 -4.06 -20.09 5.15
CA ILE A 302 -5.35 -20.35 4.52
C ILE A 302 -6.33 -19.22 4.83
N ILE A 303 -6.50 -18.86 6.10
CA ILE A 303 -7.51 -17.88 6.50
C ILE A 303 -7.15 -16.47 5.99
N GLY A 304 -5.87 -16.10 6.04
CA GLY A 304 -5.37 -14.83 5.52
C GLY A 304 -5.65 -14.67 4.02
N ASN A 305 -5.33 -15.69 3.22
CA ASN A 305 -5.63 -15.64 1.78
C ASN A 305 -7.15 -15.66 1.54
N SER A 306 -7.91 -16.45 2.29
CA SER A 306 -9.36 -16.61 2.11
C SER A 306 -10.13 -15.32 2.40
N VAL A 307 -9.80 -14.60 3.48
CA VAL A 307 -10.47 -13.34 3.83
C VAL A 307 -10.21 -12.27 2.76
N ILE A 308 -8.96 -12.14 2.30
CA ILE A 308 -8.64 -11.17 1.24
C ILE A 308 -9.29 -11.57 -0.09
N LEU A 309 -9.30 -12.85 -0.46
CA LEU A 309 -9.98 -13.33 -1.67
C LEU A 309 -11.49 -13.12 -1.60
N ALA A 310 -12.11 -13.37 -0.45
CA ALA A 310 -13.53 -13.12 -0.23
C ALA A 310 -13.86 -11.63 -0.40
N PHE A 311 -13.07 -10.73 0.20
CA PHE A 311 -13.23 -9.29 -0.01
C PHE A 311 -13.01 -8.89 -1.48
N THR A 312 -12.01 -9.48 -2.13
CA THR A 312 -11.67 -9.22 -3.53
C THR A 312 -12.80 -9.63 -4.49
N TYR A 313 -13.47 -10.74 -4.19
CA TYR A 313 -14.58 -11.27 -4.96
C TYR A 313 -15.91 -10.55 -4.68
N LEU A 314 -16.23 -10.33 -3.39
CA LEU A 314 -17.54 -9.82 -2.98
C LEU A 314 -17.66 -8.30 -3.09
N ARG A 315 -16.54 -7.58 -2.93
CA ARG A 315 -16.55 -6.14 -2.72
C ARG A 315 -15.58 -5.37 -3.58
N PHE A 316 -14.30 -5.72 -3.62
CA PHE A 316 -13.32 -4.87 -4.28
C PHE A 316 -12.14 -5.62 -4.87
N LEU A 317 -12.10 -5.71 -6.20
CA LEU A 317 -11.04 -6.39 -6.95
C LEU A 317 -9.62 -5.86 -6.65
N GLY A 318 -9.51 -4.63 -6.14
CA GLY A 318 -8.25 -4.03 -5.74
C GLY A 318 -7.35 -3.60 -6.90
N GLN A 319 -6.23 -3.00 -6.53
CA GLN A 319 -5.17 -2.51 -7.39
C GLN A 319 -3.85 -3.25 -7.08
N PRO A 320 -2.84 -3.21 -7.96
CA PRO A 320 -1.58 -3.96 -7.77
C PRO A 320 -0.97 -3.84 -6.37
N ARG A 321 -1.00 -2.63 -5.79
CA ARG A 321 -0.54 -2.29 -4.43
C ARG A 321 -1.16 -3.13 -3.31
N HIS A 322 -2.40 -3.57 -3.49
CA HIS A 322 -3.11 -4.40 -2.52
C HIS A 322 -2.65 -5.85 -2.57
N PHE A 323 -2.29 -6.36 -3.75
CA PHE A 323 -1.97 -7.77 -3.95
C PHE A 323 -0.70 -8.21 -3.21
N GLY A 324 0.15 -7.25 -2.82
CA GLY A 324 1.31 -7.50 -1.97
C GLY A 324 0.96 -8.09 -0.60
N HIS A 325 -0.28 -7.93 -0.11
CA HIS A 325 -0.69 -8.57 1.14
C HIS A 325 -0.74 -10.10 1.03
N PHE A 326 -1.06 -10.66 -0.14
CA PHE A 326 -0.95 -12.11 -0.37
C PHE A 326 0.51 -12.58 -0.23
N TYR A 327 1.44 -11.80 -0.78
CA TYR A 327 2.88 -12.07 -0.69
C TYR A 327 3.40 -11.94 0.75
N LEU A 328 2.93 -10.94 1.48
CA LEU A 328 3.22 -10.77 2.91
C LEU A 328 2.69 -11.93 3.75
N ILE A 329 1.45 -12.41 3.52
CA ILE A 329 0.89 -13.60 4.19
C ILE A 329 1.73 -14.84 3.90
N PHE A 330 2.17 -15.03 2.66
CA PHE A 330 3.02 -16.16 2.27
C PHE A 330 4.34 -16.17 3.06
N LEU A 331 5.05 -15.04 3.09
CA LEU A 331 6.30 -14.93 3.84
C LEU A 331 6.10 -15.06 5.35
N ALA A 332 5.07 -14.43 5.90
CA ALA A 332 4.74 -14.52 7.31
C ALA A 332 4.34 -15.94 7.70
N GLY A 333 3.57 -16.66 6.89
CA GLY A 333 3.24 -18.07 7.13
C GLY A 333 4.47 -18.96 7.21
N LEU A 334 5.42 -18.79 6.29
CA LEU A 334 6.71 -19.50 6.34
C LEU A 334 7.55 -19.10 7.57
N TRP A 335 7.56 -17.82 7.94
CA TRP A 335 8.25 -17.36 9.15
C TRP A 335 7.63 -17.96 10.41
N LEU A 336 6.31 -17.86 10.57
CA LEU A 336 5.60 -18.41 11.72
C LEU A 336 5.81 -19.92 11.87
N GLY A 337 5.90 -20.66 10.76
CA GLY A 337 6.22 -22.08 10.76
C GLY A 337 7.53 -22.42 11.48
N SER A 338 8.49 -21.50 11.57
CA SER A 338 9.76 -21.72 12.29
C SER A 338 9.64 -21.69 13.83
N TYR A 339 8.52 -21.17 14.37
CA TYR A 339 8.28 -21.14 15.82
C TYR A 339 7.62 -22.42 16.35
N TYR A 340 7.15 -23.30 15.47
CA TYR A 340 6.44 -24.53 15.82
C TYR A 340 7.34 -25.75 15.62
N GLN A 341 7.11 -26.77 16.44
CA GLN A 341 7.68 -28.10 16.18
C GLN A 341 6.88 -28.78 15.08
N GLU A 342 7.56 -29.57 14.24
CA GLU A 342 6.88 -30.30 13.16
C GLU A 342 5.87 -31.29 13.74
N SER A 343 4.62 -31.20 13.28
CA SER A 343 3.52 -32.09 13.60
C SER A 343 3.27 -33.08 12.47
N THR A 344 2.96 -34.32 12.84
CA THR A 344 2.52 -35.37 11.91
C THR A 344 1.01 -35.46 11.76
N PHE A 345 0.22 -34.61 12.45
CA PHE A 345 -1.23 -34.71 12.52
C PHE A 345 -1.91 -34.73 11.15
N PHE A 346 -1.69 -33.71 10.31
CA PHE A 346 -2.31 -33.63 8.99
C PHE A 346 -1.70 -34.64 8.01
N ILE A 347 -0.42 -34.97 8.16
CA ILE A 347 0.25 -35.99 7.34
C ILE A 347 -0.43 -37.35 7.54
N ASN A 348 -0.69 -37.74 8.79
CA ASN A 348 -1.36 -38.99 9.13
C ASN A 348 -2.85 -38.95 8.74
N LYS A 349 -3.56 -37.86 9.06
CA LYS A 349 -5.00 -37.71 8.77
C LYS A 349 -5.32 -37.83 7.28
N PHE A 350 -4.49 -37.26 6.42
CA PHE A 350 -4.67 -37.32 4.96
C PHE A 350 -3.81 -38.40 4.28
N SER A 351 -3.14 -39.26 5.05
CA SER A 351 -2.28 -40.34 4.53
C SER A 351 -1.29 -39.88 3.46
N LEU A 352 -0.65 -38.73 3.67
CA LEU A 352 0.28 -38.13 2.71
C LEU A 352 1.55 -38.98 2.61
N LYS A 353 1.79 -39.57 1.43
CA LYS A 353 3.00 -40.37 1.16
C LYS A 353 4.26 -39.52 1.31
N ALA A 354 5.32 -40.10 1.88
CA ALA A 354 6.61 -39.42 2.03
C ALA A 354 7.19 -38.90 0.70
N GLN A 355 6.94 -39.61 -0.41
CA GLN A 355 7.32 -39.17 -1.75
C GLN A 355 6.62 -37.87 -2.16
N THR A 356 5.32 -37.74 -1.87
CA THR A 356 4.54 -36.52 -2.13
C THR A 356 5.06 -35.34 -1.32
N ILE A 357 5.42 -35.57 -0.06
CA ILE A 357 5.99 -34.52 0.80
C ILE A 357 7.34 -34.06 0.25
N LYS A 358 8.26 -34.99 -0.07
CA LYS A 358 9.56 -34.64 -0.65
C LYS A 358 9.43 -33.90 -1.98
N PHE A 359 8.51 -34.34 -2.84
CA PHE A 359 8.18 -33.66 -4.08
C PHE A 359 7.70 -32.23 -3.80
N ALA A 360 6.71 -32.08 -2.92
CA ALA A 360 6.15 -30.78 -2.58
C ALA A 360 7.20 -29.84 -1.98
N GLU A 361 8.08 -30.32 -1.11
CA GLU A 361 9.16 -29.52 -0.53
C GLU A 361 10.15 -29.02 -1.58
N LYS A 362 10.57 -29.90 -2.52
CA LYS A 362 11.46 -29.52 -3.62
C LYS A 362 10.82 -28.48 -4.53
N TRP A 363 9.58 -28.72 -4.98
CA TRP A 363 8.89 -27.83 -5.89
C TRP A 363 8.43 -26.54 -5.23
N HIS A 364 8.07 -26.57 -3.94
CA HIS A 364 7.81 -25.38 -3.15
C HIS A 364 9.06 -24.49 -3.07
N TYR A 365 10.25 -25.07 -2.84
CA TYR A 365 11.49 -24.28 -2.83
C TYR A 365 11.76 -23.61 -4.18
N ILE A 366 11.55 -24.33 -5.29
CA ILE A 366 11.69 -23.79 -6.65
C ILE A 366 10.67 -22.65 -6.87
N ALA A 367 9.40 -22.88 -6.54
CA ALA A 367 8.34 -21.88 -6.66
C ALA A 367 8.62 -20.64 -5.81
N PHE A 368 9.07 -20.83 -4.56
CA PHE A 368 9.45 -19.73 -3.68
C PHE A 368 10.59 -18.89 -4.26
N MET A 369 11.66 -19.55 -4.73
CA MET A 369 12.78 -18.83 -5.36
C MET A 369 12.34 -18.13 -6.65
N LEU A 370 11.48 -18.74 -7.47
CA LEU A 370 10.91 -18.11 -8.66
C LEU A 370 10.13 -16.83 -8.30
N ILE A 371 9.25 -16.89 -7.30
CA ILE A 371 8.52 -15.73 -6.78
C ILE A 371 9.51 -14.63 -6.40
N LEU A 372 10.53 -14.95 -5.60
CA LEU A 372 11.54 -13.98 -5.18
C LEU A 372 12.31 -13.37 -6.36
N TYR A 373 12.64 -14.13 -7.39
CA TYR A 373 13.30 -13.59 -8.59
C TYR A 373 12.39 -12.68 -9.39
N VAL A 374 11.15 -13.08 -9.62
CA VAL A 374 10.18 -12.26 -10.36
C VAL A 374 9.95 -10.95 -9.61
N GLN A 375 9.80 -11.02 -8.28
CA GLN A 375 9.71 -9.85 -7.42
C GLN A 375 10.95 -8.97 -7.54
N PHE A 376 12.16 -9.54 -7.43
CA PHE A 376 13.42 -8.81 -7.55
C PHE A 376 13.56 -8.09 -8.89
N ILE A 377 13.32 -8.78 -10.00
CA ILE A 377 13.39 -8.19 -11.35
C ILE A 377 12.35 -7.08 -11.50
N GLY A 378 11.13 -7.30 -11.03
CA GLY A 378 10.07 -6.29 -11.02
C GLY A 378 10.40 -5.06 -10.18
N GLY A 379 11.06 -5.25 -9.03
CA GLY A 379 11.51 -4.18 -8.14
C GLY A 379 12.60 -3.33 -8.76
N ILE A 380 13.68 -3.95 -9.25
CA ILE A 380 14.76 -3.23 -9.94
C ILE A 380 14.24 -2.51 -11.19
N GLY A 381 13.39 -3.18 -11.99
CA GLY A 381 12.81 -2.58 -13.19
C GLY A 381 11.92 -1.38 -12.88
N SER A 382 11.06 -1.48 -11.87
CA SER A 382 10.15 -0.38 -11.49
C SER A 382 10.89 0.79 -10.86
N PHE A 383 11.83 0.50 -9.95
CA PHE A 383 12.68 1.53 -9.35
C PHE A 383 13.48 2.29 -10.42
N THR A 384 14.11 1.57 -11.34
CA THR A 384 14.89 2.18 -12.45
C THR A 384 13.99 3.00 -13.37
N LYS A 385 12.79 2.51 -13.69
CA LYS A 385 11.84 3.25 -14.51
C LYS A 385 11.44 4.57 -13.87
N ASP A 386 11.17 4.58 -12.56
CA ASP A 386 10.80 5.79 -11.81
C ASP A 386 11.96 6.80 -11.71
N LEU A 387 13.21 6.33 -11.70
CA LEU A 387 14.38 7.20 -11.80
C LEU A 387 14.47 7.96 -13.13
N ILE A 388 14.01 7.36 -14.22
CA ILE A 388 14.17 7.91 -15.59
C ILE A 388 12.91 8.68 -16.04
N ILE A 389 11.75 8.16 -15.67
CA ILE A 389 10.43 8.67 -16.04
C ILE A 389 9.71 9.03 -14.74
N PRO A 390 9.39 10.32 -14.50
CA PRO A 390 8.72 10.71 -13.28
C PRO A 390 7.36 10.02 -13.19
N PHE A 391 6.99 9.57 -11.99
CA PHE A 391 5.72 8.88 -11.79
C PHE A 391 4.52 9.72 -12.22
N SER A 392 4.53 11.00 -11.82
CA SER A 392 3.59 12.05 -12.19
C SER A 392 4.34 13.28 -12.70
N ALA A 393 3.80 13.97 -13.71
CA ALA A 393 4.36 15.23 -14.19
C ALA A 393 4.01 16.43 -13.27
N SER A 394 3.27 16.21 -12.17
CA SER A 394 2.77 17.26 -11.28
C SER A 394 3.88 18.14 -10.69
N ARG A 395 5.01 17.54 -10.29
CA ARG A 395 6.17 18.27 -9.78
C ARG A 395 6.74 19.23 -10.83
N GLU A 396 6.89 18.76 -12.06
CA GLU A 396 7.43 19.55 -13.16
C GLU A 396 6.47 20.68 -13.53
N THR A 397 5.17 20.38 -13.62
CA THR A 397 4.11 21.35 -13.86
C THR A 397 4.09 22.45 -12.79
N ALA A 398 4.14 22.08 -11.51
CA ALA A 398 4.14 23.03 -10.40
C ALA A 398 5.42 23.90 -10.38
N ASN A 399 6.58 23.30 -10.68
CA ASN A 399 7.83 24.04 -10.80
C ASN A 399 7.80 25.04 -11.96
N TYR A 400 7.20 24.67 -13.09
CA TYR A 400 7.00 25.58 -14.22
C TYR A 400 6.11 26.77 -13.83
N ILE A 401 4.99 26.53 -13.15
CA ILE A 401 4.07 27.58 -12.68
C ILE A 401 4.82 28.55 -11.76
N LYS A 402 5.59 28.05 -10.80
CA LYS A 402 6.38 28.87 -9.87
C LYS A 402 7.46 29.68 -10.60
N LYS A 403 8.25 29.02 -11.47
CA LYS A 403 9.36 29.66 -12.20
C LYS A 403 8.88 30.77 -13.14
N ASN A 404 7.71 30.61 -13.75
CA ASN A 404 7.12 31.60 -14.65
C ASN A 404 6.20 32.60 -13.92
N GLN A 405 6.22 32.66 -12.58
CA GLN A 405 5.43 33.60 -11.78
C GLN A 405 3.91 33.51 -12.06
N LEU A 406 3.44 32.30 -12.39
CA LEU A 406 2.01 32.03 -12.66
C LEU A 406 1.26 31.63 -11.39
N ASN A 407 1.93 31.57 -10.24
CA ASN A 407 1.37 31.05 -8.99
C ASN A 407 0.19 31.87 -8.45
N ASP A 408 0.14 33.17 -8.73
CA ASP A 408 -0.87 34.09 -8.19
C ASP A 408 -2.10 34.23 -9.10
N GLN A 409 -2.07 33.59 -10.27
CA GLN A 409 -3.16 33.60 -11.22
C GLN A 409 -4.38 32.83 -10.69
N PHE A 410 -5.57 33.15 -11.20
CA PHE A 410 -6.75 32.33 -10.93
C PHE A 410 -6.66 31.04 -11.75
N ILE A 411 -6.51 29.91 -11.05
CA ILE A 411 -6.30 28.60 -11.67
C ILE A 411 -7.59 27.78 -11.61
N VAL A 412 -8.09 27.41 -12.79
CA VAL A 412 -9.14 26.40 -12.95
C VAL A 412 -8.47 25.08 -13.32
N ALA A 413 -8.72 24.04 -12.53
CA ALA A 413 -7.98 22.79 -12.61
C ALA A 413 -8.94 21.59 -12.61
N SER A 414 -8.91 20.78 -13.67
CA SER A 414 -9.76 19.58 -13.80
C SER A 414 -9.01 18.45 -14.53
N ARG A 415 -9.11 17.19 -14.11
CA ARG A 415 -9.95 16.63 -13.05
C ARG A 415 -9.41 16.85 -11.65
N ASP A 416 -10.24 17.30 -10.70
CA ASP A 416 -9.89 17.57 -9.30
C ASP A 416 -8.96 16.52 -8.65
N ALA A 417 -9.25 15.22 -8.81
CA ALA A 417 -8.45 14.13 -8.26
C ALA A 417 -6.99 14.16 -8.73
N ASN A 418 -6.77 14.44 -10.02
CA ASN A 418 -5.44 14.56 -10.62
C ASN A 418 -4.76 15.90 -10.24
N MET A 419 -5.56 16.90 -9.92
CA MET A 419 -5.09 18.25 -9.57
C MET A 419 -4.68 18.37 -8.10
N ALA A 420 -5.09 17.42 -7.25
CA ALA A 420 -4.58 17.32 -5.88
C ALA A 420 -3.05 17.30 -5.84
N ALA A 421 -2.39 16.60 -6.77
CA ALA A 421 -0.93 16.61 -6.83
C ALA A 421 -0.35 18.00 -7.11
N ILE A 422 -0.93 18.75 -8.05
CA ILE A 422 -0.50 20.12 -8.36
C ILE A 422 -0.78 21.05 -7.17
N SER A 423 -1.96 20.98 -6.56
CA SER A 423 -2.30 21.76 -5.36
C SER A 423 -1.34 21.48 -4.20
N GLY A 424 -0.92 20.22 -4.04
CA GLY A 424 0.06 19.79 -3.05
C GLY A 424 1.42 20.45 -3.25
N TYR A 425 1.94 20.43 -4.48
CA TYR A 425 3.22 21.08 -4.78
C TYR A 425 3.16 22.62 -4.76
N LEU A 426 2.04 23.22 -5.19
CA LEU A 426 1.86 24.67 -5.16
C LEU A 426 1.59 25.20 -3.75
N GLY A 427 1.08 24.38 -2.85
CA GLY A 427 0.79 24.80 -1.48
C GLY A 427 -0.49 25.64 -1.35
N ARG A 428 -1.39 25.62 -2.34
CA ARG A 428 -2.61 26.45 -2.36
C ARG A 428 -3.81 25.72 -2.96
N LYS A 429 -5.02 26.21 -2.66
CA LYS A 429 -6.27 25.76 -3.27
C LYS A 429 -6.38 26.25 -4.73
N LEU A 430 -7.06 25.46 -5.55
CA LEU A 430 -7.36 25.69 -6.97
C LEU A 430 -8.89 25.62 -7.16
N TYR A 431 -9.42 26.23 -8.23
CA TYR A 431 -10.85 26.09 -8.53
C TYR A 431 -11.10 24.74 -9.23
N TYR A 432 -11.98 23.92 -8.66
CA TYR A 432 -12.33 22.60 -9.18
C TYR A 432 -13.73 22.61 -9.79
N PRO A 433 -13.86 22.49 -11.13
CA PRO A 433 -15.15 22.44 -11.81
C PRO A 433 -16.09 21.34 -11.28
N GLU A 434 -15.54 20.22 -10.80
CA GLU A 434 -16.29 19.08 -10.26
C GLU A 434 -17.08 19.39 -8.98
N ARG A 435 -16.69 20.47 -8.29
CA ARG A 435 -17.31 20.94 -7.04
C ARG A 435 -17.78 22.40 -7.12
N GLU A 436 -17.48 23.07 -8.22
CA GLU A 436 -17.74 24.50 -8.45
C GLU A 436 -17.18 25.43 -7.35
N GLU A 437 -16.10 25.02 -6.69
CA GLU A 437 -15.52 25.74 -5.55
C GLU A 437 -13.98 25.63 -5.50
N MET A 438 -13.37 26.43 -4.63
CA MET A 438 -11.93 26.35 -4.34
C MET A 438 -11.63 25.14 -3.45
N GLY A 439 -10.80 24.21 -3.94
CA GLY A 439 -10.40 22.99 -3.24
C GLY A 439 -8.92 22.68 -3.40
N SER A 440 -8.45 21.67 -2.67
CA SER A 440 -7.06 21.17 -2.75
C SER A 440 -7.02 19.66 -2.87
N PHE A 441 -7.88 18.96 -2.14
CA PHE A 441 -8.05 17.51 -2.19
C PHE A 441 -9.43 17.13 -2.74
N THR A 442 -9.57 15.88 -3.13
CA THR A 442 -10.82 15.31 -3.61
C THR A 442 -11.45 14.44 -2.54
N LEU A 443 -12.76 14.61 -2.35
CA LEU A 443 -13.62 13.69 -1.61
C LEU A 443 -14.70 13.18 -2.54
N PHE A 444 -14.95 11.88 -2.49
CA PHE A 444 -15.97 11.23 -3.31
C PHE A 444 -17.31 11.17 -2.58
N LYS A 445 -17.94 12.34 -2.43
CA LYS A 445 -19.20 12.56 -1.72
C LYS A 445 -20.29 13.14 -2.61
N ALA A 446 -21.55 12.99 -2.22
CA ALA A 446 -22.70 13.58 -2.89
C ALA A 446 -22.50 15.08 -3.14
N GLY A 447 -22.86 15.54 -4.33
CA GLY A 447 -22.64 16.92 -4.79
C GLY A 447 -21.44 17.08 -5.72
N ARG A 448 -20.39 16.24 -5.60
CA ARG A 448 -19.33 16.18 -6.61
C ARG A 448 -19.84 15.51 -7.88
N LYS A 449 -19.57 16.11 -9.04
CA LYS A 449 -19.89 15.53 -10.36
C LYS A 449 -18.63 15.47 -11.21
N ASP A 450 -18.46 14.42 -12.01
CA ASP A 450 -17.44 14.46 -13.05
C ASP A 450 -17.90 15.44 -14.15
N VAL A 451 -16.98 16.27 -14.63
CA VAL A 451 -17.29 17.37 -15.55
C VAL A 451 -16.48 17.21 -16.84
N GLU A 452 -17.17 17.25 -17.96
CA GLU A 452 -16.55 17.17 -19.29
C GLU A 452 -16.08 18.55 -19.79
N GLN A 453 -15.17 18.55 -20.77
CA GLN A 453 -14.53 19.77 -21.29
C GLN A 453 -15.51 20.91 -21.67
N PRO A 454 -16.66 20.66 -22.34
CA PRO A 454 -17.60 21.73 -22.67
C PRO A 454 -18.17 22.47 -21.44
N GLU A 455 -18.47 21.72 -20.37
CA GLU A 455 -19.01 22.30 -19.14
C GLU A 455 -17.91 23.02 -18.35
N ILE A 456 -16.66 22.52 -18.36
CA ILE A 456 -15.51 23.24 -17.80
C ILE A 456 -15.37 24.62 -18.46
N LEU A 457 -15.40 24.67 -19.80
CA LEU A 457 -15.29 25.93 -20.54
C LEU A 457 -16.48 26.86 -20.27
N LYS A 458 -17.69 26.32 -20.12
CA LYS A 458 -18.89 27.11 -19.75
C LYS A 458 -18.76 27.73 -18.36
N GLN A 459 -18.28 26.97 -17.37
CA GLN A 459 -18.00 27.50 -16.03
C GLN A 459 -16.92 28.60 -16.09
N ILE A 460 -15.88 28.43 -16.91
CA ILE A 460 -14.85 29.46 -17.13
C ILE A 460 -15.45 30.75 -17.71
N THR A 461 -16.36 30.68 -18.68
CA THR A 461 -17.07 31.87 -19.19
C THR A 461 -17.83 32.58 -18.07
N SER A 462 -18.52 31.82 -17.21
CA SER A 462 -19.23 32.37 -16.04
C SER A 462 -18.28 33.06 -15.07
N LEU A 463 -17.15 32.44 -14.74
CA LEU A 463 -16.12 32.98 -13.84
C LEU A 463 -15.51 34.28 -14.39
N LEU A 464 -15.13 34.31 -15.67
CA LEU A 464 -14.61 35.50 -16.35
C LEU A 464 -15.62 36.65 -16.42
N THR A 465 -16.92 36.34 -16.43
CA THR A 465 -17.99 37.35 -16.50
C THR A 465 -18.33 37.89 -15.11
N ASN A 466 -18.34 37.04 -14.09
CA ASN A 466 -18.82 37.38 -12.75
C ASN A 466 -17.70 37.87 -11.80
N GLN A 467 -16.43 37.68 -12.14
CA GLN A 467 -15.31 38.15 -11.33
C GLN A 467 -14.57 39.30 -12.03
N PRO A 468 -14.83 40.57 -11.63
CA PRO A 468 -14.28 41.75 -12.33
C PRO A 468 -12.74 41.81 -12.36
N ASP A 469 -12.08 41.23 -11.37
CA ASP A 469 -10.61 41.18 -11.28
C ASP A 469 -9.98 40.06 -12.15
N THR A 470 -10.78 39.07 -12.56
CA THR A 470 -10.29 37.90 -13.29
C THR A 470 -10.44 38.11 -14.79
N ARG A 471 -9.49 38.84 -15.38
CA ARG A 471 -9.46 39.07 -16.85
C ARG A 471 -8.92 37.88 -17.65
N LYS A 472 -8.23 36.98 -16.98
CA LYS A 472 -7.51 35.84 -17.59
C LYS A 472 -7.43 34.69 -16.60
N ILE A 473 -7.68 33.47 -17.07
CA ILE A 473 -7.66 32.25 -16.26
C ILE A 473 -6.58 31.30 -16.77
N LEU A 474 -5.81 30.74 -15.85
CA LEU A 474 -4.91 29.63 -16.13
C LEU A 474 -5.70 28.32 -15.99
N LEU A 475 -5.98 27.67 -17.12
CA LEU A 475 -6.65 26.38 -17.16
C LEU A 475 -5.60 25.26 -17.16
N ILE A 476 -5.75 24.31 -16.23
CA ILE A 476 -4.91 23.11 -16.16
C ILE A 476 -5.81 21.89 -16.35
N LEU A 477 -5.48 21.06 -17.35
CA LEU A 477 -6.19 19.84 -17.64
C LEU A 477 -5.30 18.61 -17.52
N ASN A 478 -5.88 17.46 -17.14
CA ASN A 478 -5.18 16.16 -17.17
C ASN A 478 -5.32 15.43 -18.52
N LYS A 479 -6.05 16.01 -19.46
CA LYS A 479 -6.20 15.57 -20.85
C LYS A 479 -6.07 16.76 -21.77
N LYS A 480 -5.61 16.53 -22.99
CA LYS A 480 -5.53 17.58 -24.02
C LYS A 480 -6.94 18.13 -24.31
N LEU A 481 -7.05 19.45 -24.41
CA LEU A 481 -8.29 20.12 -24.78
C LEU A 481 -8.60 19.82 -26.26
N ASN A 482 -9.79 19.29 -26.52
CA ASN A 482 -10.30 19.00 -27.87
C ASN A 482 -11.50 19.89 -28.24
N GLU A 483 -12.01 20.68 -27.29
CA GLU A 483 -13.17 21.55 -27.45
C GLU A 483 -12.73 23.00 -27.66
N SER A 484 -13.54 23.75 -28.40
CA SER A 484 -13.36 25.19 -28.60
C SER A 484 -14.66 25.94 -28.39
N ARG A 485 -14.58 27.23 -28.07
CA ARG A 485 -15.75 28.09 -27.82
C ARG A 485 -15.49 29.46 -28.45
N GLN A 486 -16.48 29.98 -29.19
CA GLN A 486 -16.35 31.24 -29.91
C GLN A 486 -16.24 32.46 -28.97
N ASP A 487 -16.80 32.37 -27.77
CA ASP A 487 -16.75 33.41 -26.73
C ASP A 487 -15.44 33.44 -25.92
N LEU A 488 -14.54 32.47 -26.16
CA LEU A 488 -13.28 32.32 -25.43
C LEU A 488 -12.08 32.26 -26.37
N LYS A 489 -11.06 33.07 -26.08
CA LYS A 489 -9.73 32.92 -26.66
C LYS A 489 -8.93 31.97 -25.78
N ILE A 490 -8.59 30.80 -26.34
CA ILE A 490 -7.84 29.74 -25.64
C ILE A 490 -6.47 29.60 -26.31
N VAL A 491 -5.40 29.79 -25.54
CA VAL A 491 -4.01 29.75 -26.02
C VAL A 491 -3.23 28.68 -25.24
N PRO A 492 -2.68 27.64 -25.90
CA PRO A 492 -1.84 26.66 -25.22
C PRO A 492 -0.56 27.32 -24.69
N ILE A 493 -0.15 26.93 -23.48
CA ILE A 493 1.05 27.45 -22.81
C ILE A 493 2.16 26.41 -22.85
N GLN A 494 1.91 25.24 -22.26
CA GLN A 494 2.90 24.19 -22.09
C GLN A 494 2.21 22.85 -21.84
N ASN A 495 2.79 21.78 -22.37
CA ASN A 495 2.35 20.41 -22.14
C ASN A 495 3.42 19.63 -21.37
N PHE A 496 3.00 18.86 -20.37
CA PHE A 496 3.83 17.97 -19.57
C PHE A 496 3.38 16.53 -19.77
N GLU A 497 3.94 15.90 -20.80
CA GLU A 497 3.51 14.57 -21.26
C GLU A 497 4.43 13.44 -20.75
N LYS A 498 5.61 13.79 -20.22
CA LYS A 498 6.55 12.83 -19.64
C LYS A 498 6.09 12.42 -18.25
N ALA A 499 5.27 11.38 -18.16
CA ALA A 499 4.84 10.74 -16.91
C ALA A 499 4.70 9.22 -17.10
N TRP A 500 5.01 8.44 -16.06
CA TRP A 500 4.72 7.00 -16.06
C TRP A 500 3.21 6.80 -16.12
N VAL A 501 2.47 7.43 -15.21
CA VAL A 501 1.02 7.28 -15.14
C VAL A 501 0.37 8.20 -16.18
N ASP A 502 -0.35 7.60 -17.14
CA ASP A 502 -0.87 8.33 -18.32
C ASP A 502 -1.84 9.46 -17.98
N ASP A 503 -2.64 9.32 -16.91
CA ASP A 503 -3.59 10.33 -16.46
C ASP A 503 -2.95 11.40 -15.53
N GLU A 504 -1.64 11.29 -15.25
CA GLU A 504 -0.83 12.27 -14.52
C GLU A 504 0.03 13.12 -15.46
N ARG A 505 -0.48 13.34 -16.68
CA ARG A 505 0.01 14.33 -17.65
C ARG A 505 -0.79 15.61 -17.51
N TYR A 506 -0.18 16.76 -17.81
CA TYR A 506 -0.83 18.05 -17.60
C TYR A 506 -0.69 18.97 -18.81
N TYR A 507 -1.76 19.69 -19.11
CA TYR A 507 -1.88 20.60 -20.25
C TYR A 507 -2.34 21.98 -19.75
N LEU A 508 -1.54 23.00 -20.02
CA LEU A 508 -1.77 24.36 -19.53
C LEU A 508 -2.26 25.25 -20.66
N TYR A 509 -3.31 26.02 -20.39
CA TYR A 509 -3.90 26.96 -21.33
C TYR A 509 -4.18 28.30 -20.67
N TRP A 510 -4.00 29.37 -21.43
CA TRP A 510 -4.55 30.67 -21.11
C TRP A 510 -5.95 30.77 -21.69
N VAL A 511 -6.91 31.19 -20.87
CA VAL A 511 -8.28 31.42 -21.31
C VAL A 511 -8.71 32.83 -20.94
N ASN A 512 -9.19 33.59 -21.93
CA ASN A 512 -9.77 34.92 -21.75
C ASN A 512 -10.99 35.09 -22.64
N LYS A 513 -11.87 36.03 -22.29
CA LYS A 513 -13.01 36.38 -23.14
C LYS A 513 -12.51 37.03 -24.45
N VAL A 514 -13.19 36.73 -25.56
CA VAL A 514 -12.95 37.38 -26.86
C VAL A 514 -13.45 38.82 -26.83
#